data_AF-A0A2H1VR84-F1
#
_entry.id   AF-A0A2H1VR84-F1
#
_cell.length_a   1.000
_cell.length_b   1.000
_cell.length_c   1.000
_cell.angle_alpha   90.00
_cell.angle_beta   90.00
_cell.angle_gamma   90.00
#
_symmetry.space_group_name_H-M   'P 1'
#
loop_
_entity.id
_entity.type
_entity.pdbx_description
1 polymer ?
#
loop_
_entity_poly.entity_id
_entity_poly.type
_entity_poly.pdbx_seq_one_letter_code
_entity_poly.pdbx_strand_id
1 'polypeptide(L)'
;MESGKINLEKGQNQEPAPVPVPEPSTSKGSGHSKPSRPRRGRPTGANRTPLSLEERRSRNAQYERERREDLAQAQAELAEAAGCDPNVLAADLMAFVIKKLENAKEKQNIDVLLLANVAVDSNIIGGLMQVWYAETHFAQLEASRNAQAPPVVPLEPLPPAPPQSDKIKQDLDDLSSTIC
;
A
#
# COMPACT_ATOMS: atom_id res chain seq x y z
N MET A 1 -53.87 20.37 -22.35
CA MET A 1 -53.57 20.80 -20.97
C MET A 1 -54.65 20.20 -20.09
N GLU A 2 -54.39 19.03 -19.54
CA GLU A 2 -55.36 18.30 -18.73
C GLU A 2 -54.69 17.93 -17.41
N SER A 3 -55.16 18.58 -16.35
CA SER A 3 -54.62 18.54 -15.00
C SER A 3 -55.03 17.23 -14.33
N GLY A 4 -54.14 16.24 -14.35
CA GLY A 4 -54.27 14.99 -13.60
C GLY A 4 -54.20 15.25 -12.10
N LYS A 5 -55.32 15.02 -11.43
CA LYS A 5 -55.53 15.19 -9.98
C LYS A 5 -54.68 14.18 -9.20
N ILE A 6 -53.85 14.71 -8.29
CA ILE A 6 -53.15 13.97 -7.24
C ILE A 6 -54.15 13.40 -6.23
N ASN A 7 -54.28 12.07 -6.18
CA ASN A 7 -54.95 11.39 -5.08
C ASN A 7 -53.94 11.14 -3.97
N LEU A 8 -54.02 11.97 -2.93
CA LEU A 8 -53.29 11.84 -1.67
C LEU A 8 -54.01 10.78 -0.83
N GLU A 9 -53.67 9.51 -1.00
CA GLU A 9 -54.13 8.46 -0.09
C GLU A 9 -53.39 8.58 1.26
N LYS A 10 -54.11 9.09 2.25
CA LYS A 10 -53.81 8.94 3.67
C LYS A 10 -53.92 7.45 4.04
N GLY A 11 -52.83 6.72 3.87
CA GLY A 11 -52.65 5.37 4.41
C GLY A 11 -52.37 5.41 5.91
N GLN A 12 -53.46 5.36 6.69
CA GLN A 12 -53.60 4.68 7.99
C GLN A 12 -52.38 4.71 8.95
N ASN A 13 -52.52 5.54 9.98
CA ASN A 13 -51.87 5.35 11.28
C ASN A 13 -52.10 3.90 11.74
N GLN A 14 -51.07 3.06 11.67
CA GLN A 14 -51.07 1.82 12.44
C GLN A 14 -50.83 2.20 13.90
N GLU A 15 -51.93 2.19 14.64
CA GLU A 15 -51.94 2.06 16.09
C GLU A 15 -51.02 0.88 16.48
N PRO A 16 -50.00 1.09 17.34
CA PRO A 16 -49.13 -0.01 17.74
C PRO A 16 -49.98 -1.06 18.46
N ALA A 17 -49.93 -2.29 17.98
CA ALA A 17 -50.64 -3.41 18.56
C ALA A 17 -50.45 -3.45 20.09
N PRO A 18 -51.52 -3.63 20.88
CA PRO A 18 -51.39 -3.69 22.32
C PRO A 18 -50.50 -4.86 22.70
N VAL A 19 -49.40 -4.56 23.38
CA VAL A 19 -48.54 -5.55 24.02
C VAL A 19 -49.42 -6.35 24.99
N PRO A 20 -49.48 -7.68 24.91
CA PRO A 20 -50.27 -8.46 25.85
C PRO A 20 -49.71 -8.26 27.25
N VAL A 21 -50.48 -7.57 28.09
CA VAL A 21 -50.28 -7.52 29.54
C VAL A 21 -50.53 -8.94 30.04
N PRO A 22 -49.56 -9.61 30.68
CA PRO A 22 -49.82 -10.91 31.28
C PRO A 22 -50.81 -10.72 32.44
N GLU A 23 -51.99 -11.32 32.31
CA GLU A 23 -52.99 -11.36 33.37
C GLU A 23 -52.40 -12.00 34.64
N PRO A 24 -52.66 -11.44 35.84
CA PRO A 24 -52.30 -12.10 37.09
C PRO A 24 -53.21 -13.30 37.30
N SER A 25 -52.74 -14.47 36.90
CA SER A 25 -53.42 -15.74 37.19
C SER A 25 -53.42 -15.96 38.71
N THR A 26 -54.56 -15.69 39.34
CA THR A 26 -54.82 -16.00 40.75
C THR A 26 -55.05 -17.51 40.89
N SER A 27 -53.96 -18.27 40.97
CA SER A 27 -54.01 -19.65 41.47
C SER A 27 -53.62 -19.63 42.95
N LYS A 28 -54.63 -19.62 43.83
CA LYS A 28 -54.46 -20.00 45.24
C LYS A 28 -54.06 -21.49 45.29
N GLY A 29 -52.76 -21.74 45.20
CA GLY A 29 -52.14 -23.02 45.49
C GLY A 29 -51.14 -22.86 46.62
N SER A 30 -51.61 -23.05 47.86
CA SER A 30 -50.74 -23.34 49.00
C SER A 30 -49.99 -24.63 48.71
N GLY A 31 -48.68 -24.54 48.46
CA GLY A 31 -47.87 -25.71 48.12
C GLY A 31 -46.40 -25.38 47.86
N HIS A 32 -45.62 -25.33 48.93
CA HIS A 32 -44.18 -25.58 49.02
C HIS A 32 -43.29 -25.35 47.78
N SER A 33 -42.58 -24.22 47.83
CA SER A 33 -41.20 -23.97 47.35
C SER A 33 -40.45 -25.16 46.75
N LYS A 34 -40.14 -25.08 45.45
CA LYS A 34 -38.91 -25.65 44.88
C LYS A 34 -38.32 -24.70 43.83
N PRO A 35 -37.09 -24.19 44.00
CA PRO A 35 -36.40 -23.49 42.93
C PRO A 35 -36.09 -24.48 41.80
N SER A 36 -36.39 -24.09 40.56
CA SER A 36 -36.03 -24.82 39.34
C SER A 36 -34.55 -25.25 39.39
N ARG A 37 -34.29 -26.56 39.34
CA ARG A 37 -32.95 -27.15 39.48
C ARG A 37 -31.98 -26.59 38.41
N PRO A 38 -30.73 -26.24 38.79
CA PRO A 38 -29.69 -25.92 37.82
C PRO A 38 -29.44 -27.10 36.88
N ARG A 39 -29.33 -26.84 35.57
CA ARG A 39 -28.88 -27.85 34.60
C ARG A 39 -27.50 -28.37 35.03
N ARG A 40 -27.38 -29.70 35.19
CA ARG A 40 -26.11 -30.36 35.55
C ARG A 40 -25.06 -30.13 34.46
N GLY A 41 -23.82 -29.84 34.87
CA GLY A 41 -22.64 -29.84 33.98
C GLY A 41 -21.78 -28.57 33.96
N ARG A 42 -22.20 -27.47 34.59
CA ARG A 42 -21.33 -26.30 34.80
C ARG A 42 -21.31 -25.92 36.27
N PRO A 43 -20.13 -25.85 36.93
CA PRO A 43 -20.06 -25.21 38.23
C PRO A 43 -20.54 -23.77 38.06
N THR A 44 -21.67 -23.42 38.69
CA THR A 44 -21.97 -22.02 39.00
C THR A 44 -20.85 -21.56 39.92
N GLY A 45 -19.90 -20.78 39.38
CA GLY A 45 -18.78 -20.25 40.17
C GLY A 45 -19.32 -19.66 41.46
N ALA A 46 -18.78 -20.12 42.60
CA ALA A 46 -19.38 -19.98 43.93
C ALA A 46 -19.63 -18.53 44.40
N ASN A 47 -19.12 -17.52 43.69
CA ASN A 47 -19.20 -16.11 44.05
C ASN A 47 -19.69 -15.20 42.90
N ARG A 48 -20.52 -15.69 41.98
CA ARG A 48 -21.15 -14.80 40.99
C ARG A 48 -22.48 -14.30 41.54
N THR A 49 -22.49 -13.07 42.05
CA THR A 49 -23.73 -12.32 42.24
C THR A 49 -24.41 -12.23 40.88
N PRO A 50 -25.61 -12.83 40.70
CA PRO A 50 -26.33 -12.69 39.46
C PRO A 50 -26.67 -11.21 39.28
N LEU A 51 -26.27 -10.64 38.14
CA LEU A 51 -26.54 -9.24 37.85
C LEU A 51 -28.04 -8.97 37.92
N SER A 52 -28.40 -7.82 38.47
CA SER A 52 -29.77 -7.34 38.45
C SER A 52 -30.26 -7.19 37.00
N LEU A 53 -31.58 -7.14 36.81
CA LEU A 53 -32.15 -6.94 35.47
C LEU A 53 -31.68 -5.60 34.88
N GLU A 54 -31.60 -4.57 35.71
CA GLU A 54 -31.14 -3.23 35.33
C GLU A 54 -29.64 -3.21 35.00
N GLU A 55 -28.80 -3.87 35.80
CA GLU A 55 -27.36 -4.00 35.53
C GLU A 55 -27.07 -4.74 34.22
N ARG A 56 -27.89 -5.73 33.87
CA ARG A 56 -27.78 -6.41 32.56
C ARG A 56 -28.17 -5.49 31.41
N ARG A 57 -29.21 -4.68 31.58
CA ARG A 57 -29.65 -3.72 30.56
C ARG A 57 -28.58 -2.64 30.34
N SER A 58 -28.04 -2.06 31.40
CA SER A 58 -27.00 -1.03 31.30
C SER A 58 -25.73 -1.58 30.65
N ARG A 59 -25.30 -2.78 31.06
CA ARG A 59 -24.13 -3.45 30.47
C ARG A 59 -24.34 -3.77 28.97
N ASN A 60 -25.51 -4.29 28.59
CA ASN A 60 -25.78 -4.57 27.17
C ASN A 60 -25.86 -3.28 26.33
N ALA A 61 -26.43 -2.20 26.90
CA ALA A 61 -26.47 -0.91 26.22
C ALA A 61 -25.07 -0.34 26.01
N GLN A 62 -24.16 -0.52 26.98
CA GLN A 62 -22.76 -0.16 26.83
C GLN A 62 -22.08 -0.96 25.71
N TYR A 63 -22.18 -2.30 25.73
CA TYR A 63 -21.55 -3.13 24.69
C TYR A 63 -22.08 -2.81 23.29
N GLU A 64 -23.36 -2.51 23.16
CA GLU A 64 -23.94 -2.17 21.86
C GLU A 64 -23.50 -0.76 21.40
N ARG A 65 -23.24 0.17 22.34
CA ARG A 65 -22.62 1.46 22.00
C ARG A 65 -21.20 1.26 21.49
N GLU A 66 -20.36 0.55 22.25
CA GLU A 66 -18.98 0.24 21.87
C GLU A 66 -18.92 -0.46 20.50
N ARG A 67 -19.78 -1.47 20.28
CA ARG A 67 -19.89 -2.15 18.98
C ARG A 67 -20.23 -1.20 17.83
N ARG A 68 -21.08 -0.20 18.05
CA ARG A 68 -21.43 0.79 17.00
C ARG A 68 -20.31 1.78 16.74
N GLU A 69 -19.60 2.17 17.79
CA GLU A 69 -18.42 3.03 17.66
C GLU A 69 -17.31 2.33 16.87
N ASP A 70 -17.02 1.06 17.18
CA ASP A 70 -16.06 0.24 16.44
C ASP A 70 -16.43 0.10 14.95
N LEU A 71 -17.71 -0.14 14.65
CA LEU A 71 -18.20 -0.22 13.28
C LEU A 71 -18.09 1.12 12.54
N ALA A 72 -18.42 2.22 13.21
CA ALA A 72 -18.31 3.56 12.63
C ALA A 72 -16.84 3.91 12.34
N GLN A 73 -15.92 3.56 13.25
CA GLN A 73 -14.48 3.76 13.04
C GLN A 73 -13.98 2.93 11.85
N ALA A 74 -14.30 1.64 11.80
CA ALA A 74 -13.90 0.78 10.69
C ALA A 74 -14.45 1.28 9.34
N GLN A 75 -15.68 1.81 9.32
CA GLN A 75 -16.28 2.40 8.13
C GLN A 75 -15.55 3.68 7.71
N ALA A 76 -15.17 4.54 8.66
CA ALA A 76 -14.42 5.77 8.38
C ALA A 76 -13.02 5.47 7.82
N GLU A 77 -12.29 4.52 8.44
CA GLU A 77 -10.98 4.06 7.96
C GLU A 77 -11.07 3.46 6.55
N LEU A 78 -12.14 2.69 6.27
CA LEU A 78 -12.38 2.13 4.94
C LEU A 78 -12.69 3.23 3.91
N ALA A 79 -13.49 4.23 4.27
CA ALA A 79 -13.80 5.36 3.40
C ALA A 79 -12.54 6.17 3.07
N GLU A 80 -11.69 6.42 4.06
CA GLU A 80 -10.39 7.09 3.88
C GLU A 80 -9.49 6.30 2.93
N ALA A 81 -9.28 5.00 3.18
CA ALA A 81 -8.48 4.14 2.32
C ALA A 81 -9.05 4.02 0.89
N ALA A 82 -10.37 4.05 0.75
CA ALA A 82 -11.05 4.06 -0.52
C ALA A 82 -10.93 5.40 -1.25
N GLY A 83 -10.62 6.50 -0.55
CA GLY A 83 -10.65 7.87 -1.05
C GLY A 83 -12.08 8.41 -1.24
N CYS A 84 -13.03 7.93 -0.43
CA CYS A 84 -14.43 8.36 -0.45
C CYS A 84 -14.69 9.49 0.55
N ASP A 85 -15.79 10.21 0.37
CA ASP A 85 -16.29 11.19 1.35
C ASP A 85 -16.64 10.46 2.67
N PRO A 86 -16.27 11.01 3.85
CA PRO A 86 -16.66 10.45 5.14
C PRO A 86 -18.18 10.33 5.36
N ASN A 87 -19.00 11.07 4.63
CA ASN A 87 -20.47 11.06 4.76
C ASN A 87 -21.18 10.08 3.81
N VAL A 88 -20.44 9.22 3.11
CA VAL A 88 -21.05 8.29 2.17
C VAL A 88 -21.87 7.22 2.90
N LEU A 89 -22.98 6.78 2.29
CA LEU A 89 -23.79 5.70 2.86
C LEU A 89 -22.99 4.39 2.88
N ALA A 90 -23.14 3.61 3.95
CA ALA A 90 -22.37 2.37 4.15
C ALA A 90 -22.53 1.38 2.98
N ALA A 91 -23.73 1.27 2.41
CA ALA A 91 -23.98 0.40 1.26
C ALA A 91 -23.20 0.83 0.02
N ASP A 92 -23.17 2.14 -0.24
CA ASP A 92 -22.46 2.72 -1.39
C ASP A 92 -20.94 2.59 -1.22
N LEU A 93 -20.43 2.79 0.01
CA LEU A 93 -19.02 2.56 0.32
C LEU A 93 -18.61 1.12 0.00
N MET A 94 -19.38 0.14 0.48
CA MET A 94 -19.09 -1.28 0.27
C MET A 94 -19.12 -1.64 -1.22
N ALA A 95 -20.13 -1.17 -1.95
CA ALA A 95 -20.22 -1.38 -3.40
C ALA A 95 -19.04 -0.75 -4.15
N PHE A 96 -18.66 0.47 -3.79
CA PHE A 96 -17.52 1.15 -4.38
C PHE A 96 -16.20 0.42 -4.12
N VAL A 97 -15.96 0.00 -2.88
CA VAL A 97 -14.75 -0.74 -2.51
C VAL A 97 -14.66 -2.07 -3.25
N ILE A 98 -15.76 -2.85 -3.31
CA ILE A 98 -15.80 -4.12 -4.04
C ILE A 98 -15.41 -3.89 -5.50
N LYS A 99 -16.05 -2.93 -6.17
CA LYS A 99 -15.75 -2.59 -7.56
C LYS A 99 -14.30 -2.13 -7.75
N LYS A 100 -13.75 -1.35 -6.80
CA LYS A 100 -12.36 -0.89 -6.84
C LYS A 100 -11.39 -2.07 -6.73
N LEU A 101 -11.68 -3.05 -5.87
CA LEU A 101 -10.88 -4.27 -5.72
C LEU A 101 -10.96 -5.17 -6.95
N GLU A 102 -12.14 -5.32 -7.55
CA GLU A 102 -12.31 -6.06 -8.81
C GLU A 102 -11.49 -5.43 -9.94
N ASN A 103 -11.58 -4.12 -10.12
CA ASN A 103 -10.76 -3.39 -11.11
C ASN A 103 -9.27 -3.49 -10.83
N ALA A 104 -8.86 -3.45 -9.55
CA ALA A 104 -7.45 -3.59 -9.18
C ALA A 104 -6.94 -5.00 -9.49
N LYS A 105 -7.76 -6.03 -9.26
CA LYS A 105 -7.45 -7.42 -9.62
C LYS A 105 -7.26 -7.59 -11.12
N GLU A 106 -8.10 -6.98 -11.95
CA GLU A 106 -7.95 -7.02 -13.41
C GLU A 106 -6.69 -6.30 -13.90
N LYS A 107 -6.33 -5.18 -13.28
CA LYS A 107 -5.13 -4.40 -13.62
C LYS A 107 -3.85 -5.03 -13.14
N GLN A 108 -3.88 -5.80 -12.04
CA GLN A 108 -2.77 -6.62 -11.58
C GLN A 108 -2.69 -7.92 -12.39
N ASN A 109 -2.56 -7.80 -13.71
CA ASN A 109 -2.05 -8.88 -14.53
C ASN A 109 -0.56 -9.02 -14.21
N ILE A 110 -0.28 -9.64 -13.05
CA ILE A 110 1.06 -9.93 -12.53
C ILE A 110 1.89 -10.61 -13.62
N ASP A 111 1.25 -11.45 -14.43
CA ASP A 111 1.87 -12.12 -15.57
C ASP A 111 2.45 -11.14 -16.61
N VAL A 112 1.79 -10.00 -16.88
CA VAL A 112 2.29 -8.97 -17.80
C VAL A 112 3.50 -8.25 -17.21
N LEU A 113 3.48 -7.96 -15.91
CA LEU A 113 4.63 -7.34 -15.22
C LEU A 113 5.82 -8.32 -15.13
N LEU A 114 5.56 -9.60 -14.89
CA LEU A 114 6.59 -10.64 -14.91
C LEU A 114 7.19 -10.83 -16.31
N LEU A 115 6.36 -10.85 -17.36
CA LEU A 115 6.82 -10.90 -18.75
C LEU A 115 7.68 -9.69 -19.13
N ALA A 116 7.27 -8.48 -18.71
CA ALA A 116 8.06 -7.27 -18.93
C ALA A 116 9.42 -7.34 -18.23
N ASN A 117 9.46 -7.82 -16.98
CA ASN A 117 10.71 -7.99 -16.24
C ASN A 117 11.63 -9.02 -16.92
N VAL A 118 11.10 -10.17 -17.35
CA VAL A 118 11.87 -11.19 -18.10
C VAL A 118 12.46 -10.60 -19.39
N ALA A 119 11.71 -9.75 -20.10
CA ALA A 119 12.20 -9.09 -21.31
C ALA A 119 13.32 -8.09 -21.02
N VAL A 120 13.20 -7.30 -19.95
CA VAL A 120 14.25 -6.36 -19.50
C VAL A 120 15.51 -7.12 -19.10
N ASP A 121 15.37 -8.19 -18.32
CA ASP A 121 16.50 -9.01 -17.87
C ASP A 121 17.23 -9.67 -19.06
N SER A 122 16.47 -10.17 -20.03
CA SER A 122 17.03 -10.77 -21.25
C SER A 122 17.85 -9.75 -22.06
N ASN A 123 17.37 -8.51 -22.17
CA ASN A 123 18.07 -7.44 -22.87
C ASN A 123 19.36 -7.01 -22.14
N ILE A 124 19.32 -6.91 -20.80
CA ILE A 124 20.50 -6.58 -19.99
C ILE A 124 21.57 -7.67 -20.14
N ILE A 125 21.18 -8.94 -20.01
CA ILE A 125 22.10 -10.08 -20.13
C ILE A 125 22.71 -10.12 -21.54
N GLY A 126 21.88 -9.95 -22.59
CA GLY A 126 22.36 -9.91 -23.97
C GLY A 126 23.34 -8.77 -24.24
N GLY A 127 23.06 -7.56 -23.71
CA GLY A 127 23.92 -6.40 -23.83
C GLY A 127 25.27 -6.58 -23.14
N LEU A 128 25.27 -7.07 -21.90
CA LEU A 128 26.50 -7.36 -21.15
C LEU A 128 27.37 -8.40 -21.86
N MET A 129 26.74 -9.42 -22.44
CA MET A 129 27.44 -10.45 -23.19
C MET A 129 28.09 -9.89 -24.46
N GLN A 130 27.42 -9.01 -25.20
CA GLN A 130 28.02 -8.33 -26.37
C GLN A 130 29.23 -7.47 -26.01
N VAL A 131 29.15 -6.71 -24.90
CA VAL A 131 30.27 -5.89 -24.43
C VAL A 131 31.47 -6.77 -24.08
N TRP A 132 31.24 -7.86 -23.35
CA TRP A 132 32.30 -8.80 -22.99
C TRP A 132 32.95 -9.46 -24.22
N TYR A 133 32.14 -9.86 -25.21
CA TYR A 133 32.67 -10.39 -26.47
C TYR A 133 33.48 -9.34 -27.25
N ALA A 134 33.06 -8.09 -27.25
CA ALA A 134 33.80 -7.01 -27.93
C ALA A 134 35.14 -6.72 -27.23
N GLU A 135 35.16 -6.63 -25.90
CA GLU A 135 36.38 -6.40 -25.11
C GLU A 135 37.40 -7.54 -25.28
N THR A 136 36.93 -8.79 -25.25
CA THR A 136 37.80 -9.96 -25.44
C THR A 136 38.39 -10.01 -26.85
N HIS A 137 37.59 -9.72 -27.89
CA HIS A 137 38.08 -9.63 -29.26
C HIS A 137 39.08 -8.48 -29.45
N PHE A 138 38.82 -7.32 -28.85
CA PHE A 138 39.71 -6.17 -28.94
C PHE A 138 41.06 -6.46 -28.26
N ALA A 139 41.05 -7.04 -27.06
CA ALA A 139 42.26 -7.45 -26.36
C ALA A 139 43.09 -8.48 -27.18
N GLN A 140 42.42 -9.39 -27.89
CA GLN A 140 43.08 -10.36 -28.76
C GLN A 140 43.75 -9.72 -29.97
N LEU A 141 43.08 -8.73 -30.59
CA LEU A 141 43.62 -7.96 -31.70
C LEU A 141 44.80 -7.09 -31.25
N GLU A 142 44.71 -6.46 -30.08
CA GLU A 142 45.78 -5.65 -29.51
C GLU A 142 47.00 -6.52 -29.15
N ALA A 143 46.80 -7.69 -28.54
CA ALA A 143 47.86 -8.65 -28.27
C ALA A 143 48.55 -9.12 -29.57
N SER A 144 47.78 -9.39 -30.63
CA SER A 144 48.32 -9.80 -31.93
C SER A 144 49.13 -8.68 -32.58
N ARG A 145 48.66 -7.43 -32.47
CA ARG A 145 49.38 -6.25 -32.96
C ARG A 145 50.68 -6.00 -32.21
N ASN A 146 50.67 -6.15 -30.89
CA ASN A 146 51.87 -6.01 -30.06
C ASN A 146 52.88 -7.14 -30.30
N ALA A 147 52.42 -8.36 -30.59
CA ALA A 147 53.29 -9.49 -30.93
C ALA A 147 53.99 -9.33 -32.31
N GLN A 148 53.44 -8.50 -33.20
CA GLN A 148 54.03 -8.15 -34.51
C GLN A 148 54.85 -6.86 -34.47
N ALA A 149 54.98 -6.21 -33.32
CA ALA A 149 55.86 -5.06 -33.18
C ALA A 149 57.32 -5.50 -33.42
N PRO A 150 58.10 -4.75 -34.24
CA PRO A 150 59.50 -5.05 -34.42
C PRO A 150 60.22 -5.02 -33.06
N PRO A 151 61.25 -5.85 -32.84
CA PRO A 151 61.99 -5.85 -31.58
C PRO A 151 62.47 -4.44 -31.30
N VAL A 152 62.12 -3.92 -30.11
CA VAL A 152 62.60 -2.63 -29.64
C VAL A 152 64.11 -2.72 -29.53
N VAL A 153 64.80 -2.21 -30.54
CA VAL A 153 66.26 -2.07 -30.51
C VAL A 153 66.56 -1.08 -29.39
N PRO A 154 67.41 -1.43 -28.40
CA PRO A 154 67.85 -0.48 -27.39
C PRO A 154 68.45 0.73 -28.10
N LEU A 155 67.83 1.91 -27.95
CA LEU A 155 68.41 3.13 -28.49
C LEU A 155 69.78 3.35 -27.83
N GLU A 156 70.81 3.45 -28.66
CA GLU A 156 72.15 3.88 -28.24
C GLU A 156 72.07 5.21 -27.46
N PRO A 157 72.93 5.42 -26.45
CA PRO A 157 72.96 6.68 -25.73
C PRO A 157 73.28 7.83 -26.71
N LEU A 158 72.35 8.78 -26.84
CA LEU A 158 72.57 10.01 -27.59
C LEU A 158 73.86 10.70 -27.08
N PRO A 159 74.74 11.18 -27.98
CA PRO A 159 75.92 11.94 -27.58
C PRO A 159 75.50 13.23 -26.87
N PRO A 160 76.32 13.72 -25.92
CA PRO A 160 75.99 14.91 -25.13
C PRO A 160 75.76 16.12 -26.03
N ALA A 161 74.66 16.82 -25.76
CA ALA A 161 74.29 18.03 -26.49
C ALA A 161 75.42 19.08 -26.41
N PRO A 162 75.73 19.78 -27.52
CA PRO A 162 76.69 20.87 -27.48
C PRO A 162 76.20 22.00 -26.56
N PRO A 163 77.13 22.73 -25.91
CA PRO A 163 76.79 23.78 -24.96
C PRO A 163 75.91 24.84 -25.63
N GLN A 164 74.73 25.07 -25.06
CA GLN A 164 73.86 26.15 -25.49
C GLN A 164 74.56 27.48 -25.23
N SER A 165 74.78 28.24 -26.30
CA SER A 165 75.28 29.60 -26.22
C SER A 165 74.17 30.52 -25.72
N ASP A 166 74.31 31.02 -24.49
CA ASP A 166 73.50 32.08 -23.91
C ASP A 166 73.74 33.41 -24.66
N LYS A 167 73.14 33.57 -25.84
CA LYS A 167 73.18 34.84 -26.61
C LYS A 167 71.85 35.17 -27.31
N ILE A 168 70.72 34.82 -26.70
CA ILE A 168 69.39 35.26 -27.17
C ILE A 168 68.56 35.69 -25.96
N LYS A 169 68.98 36.76 -25.28
CA LYS A 169 68.16 37.45 -24.26
C LYS A 169 68.29 38.98 -24.31
N GLN A 170 68.81 39.56 -25.39
CA GLN A 170 69.10 41.00 -25.40
C GLN A 170 68.31 41.85 -26.41
N ASP A 171 67.51 41.26 -27.31
CA ASP A 171 66.88 42.05 -28.39
C ASP A 171 65.33 42.04 -28.37
N LEU A 172 64.69 41.60 -27.27
CA LEU A 172 63.22 41.58 -27.16
C LEU A 172 62.63 42.61 -26.17
N ASP A 173 63.47 43.32 -25.41
CA ASP A 173 63.00 44.37 -24.50
C ASP A 173 62.95 45.76 -25.16
N ASP A 174 63.61 45.96 -26.30
CA ASP A 174 63.66 47.27 -27.01
C ASP A 174 62.51 47.51 -28.02
N LEU A 175 61.59 46.55 -28.20
CA LEU A 175 60.40 46.74 -29.06
C LEU A 175 59.10 47.03 -28.29
N SER A 176 59.14 47.05 -26.94
CA SER A 176 57.96 47.38 -26.12
C SER A 176 57.83 48.88 -25.77
N SER A 177 58.78 49.72 -26.17
CA SER A 177 58.86 51.13 -25.78
C SER A 177 58.53 52.15 -26.88
N THR A 178 57.99 51.74 -28.04
CA THR A 178 57.59 52.68 -29.13
C THR A 178 56.14 52.48 -29.59
N ILE A 179 55.22 52.51 -28.63
CA ILE A 179 53.88 53.08 -28.87
C ILE A 179 53.91 54.51 -28.31
N CYS A 180 54.38 55.42 -29.17
CA CYS A 180 54.06 56.85 -29.31
C CYS A 180 55.07 57.48 -30.28
#